data_AF-A0A3M1D1D4-F1
#
_entry.id   AF-A0A3M1D1D4-F1
#
_cell.length_a   1.000
_cell.length_b   1.000
_cell.length_c   1.000
_cell.angle_alpha   90.00
_cell.angle_beta   90.00
_cell.angle_gamma   90.00
#
_symmetry.space_group_name_H-M   'P 1'
#
loop_
_entity.id
_entity.type
_entity.pdbx_description
1 polymer ?
#
loop_
_entity_poly.entity_id
_entity_poly.type
_entity_poly.pdbx_seq_one_letter_code
_entity_poly.pdbx_strand_id
1 'polypeptide(L)' 'MLAALGRDEVRSMLDDDGGAEVTCHFCNTRYSVSGEDLARILDDLPSGS' A
#
# COMPACT_ATOMS: atom_id res chain seq x y z
N MET A 1 2.75 4.27 11.95
CA MET A 1 2.88 5.41 11.02
C MET A 1 3.00 4.88 9.58
N LEU A 2 1.97 4.13 9.14
CA LEU A 2 1.75 3.70 7.74
C LEU A 2 0.45 4.33 7.18
N ALA A 3 -0.47 4.74 8.07
CA ALA A 3 -1.67 5.50 7.75
C ALA A 3 -1.41 6.91 7.17
N ALA A 4 -0.14 7.32 7.06
CA ALA A 4 0.26 8.58 6.42
C ALA A 4 0.66 8.39 4.95
N LEU A 5 0.77 7.15 4.44
CA LEU A 5 0.91 6.94 3.01
C LEU A 5 -0.43 7.29 2.37
N GLY A 6 -0.48 8.49 1.81
CA GLY A 6 -1.60 8.93 0.99
C GLY A 6 -1.71 8.07 -0.27
N ARG A 7 -2.87 8.16 -0.93
CA ARG A 7 -3.12 7.48 -2.22
C ARG A 7 -2.01 7.74 -3.25
N ASP A 8 -1.41 8.93 -3.24
CA ASP A 8 -0.28 9.28 -4.11
C ASP A 8 0.96 8.44 -3.85
N GLU A 9 1.31 8.18 -2.58
CA GLU A 9 2.49 7.40 -2.22
C GLU A 9 2.34 5.95 -2.71
N VAL A 10 1.15 5.38 -2.47
CA VAL A 10 0.77 4.02 -2.89
C VAL A 10 0.75 3.91 -4.42
N ARG A 11 0.27 4.96 -5.11
CA ARG A 11 0.25 5.03 -6.57
C ARG A 11 1.66 5.15 -7.14
N SER A 12 2.56 5.89 -6.49
CA SER A 12 3.96 5.98 -6.91
C SER A 12 4.70 4.64 -6.73
N MET A 13 4.40 3.87 -5.69
CA MET A 13 4.93 2.51 -5.51
C MET A 13 4.45 1.54 -6.58
N LEU A 14 3.19 1.69 -7.00
CA LEU A 14 2.62 0.90 -8.10
C LEU A 14 3.30 1.20 -9.44
N ASP A 15 3.61 2.47 -9.71
CA ASP A 15 4.18 2.92 -10.99
C ASP A 15 5.69 2.63 -11.10
N ASP A 16 6.45 2.84 -10.01
CA ASP A 16 7.92 2.74 -10.02
C ASP A 16 8.41 1.31 -9.69
N ASP A 17 7.75 0.62 -8.75
CA ASP A 17 8.16 -0.70 -8.24
C ASP A 17 7.23 -1.84 -8.69
N GLY A 18 6.05 -1.54 -9.26
CA GLY A 18 5.05 -2.53 -9.65
C GLY A 18 4.42 -3.29 -8.47
N GLY A 19 4.68 -2.85 -7.24
CA GLY A 19 4.42 -3.58 -6.01
C GLY A 19 4.78 -2.77 -4.76
N ALA A 20 4.43 -3.28 -3.57
CA ALA A 20 4.85 -2.70 -2.29
C ALA A 20 5.12 -3.80 -1.27
N GLU A 21 6.20 -3.69 -0.50
CA GLU A 21 6.45 -4.56 0.63
C GLU A 21 6.04 -3.89 1.95
N VAL A 22 4.99 -4.39 2.56
CA VAL A 22 4.46 -3.90 3.83
C VAL A 22 4.96 -4.80 4.95
N THR A 23 5.67 -4.22 5.92
CA THR A 23 6.03 -4.93 7.15
C THR A 23 5.05 -4.55 8.26
N CYS A 24 4.34 -5.53 8.79
CA CYS A 24 3.47 -5.36 9.95
C CYS A 24 4.32 -5.15 11.20
N HIS A 25 4.28 -3.96 11.80
CA HIS A 25 5.03 -3.67 13.02
C HIS A 25 4.55 -4.45 14.26
N PHE A 26 3.30 -4.93 14.27
CA PHE A 26 2.74 -5.68 15.40
C PHE A 26 3.11 -7.16 15.36
N CYS A 27 3.10 -7.74 14.17
CA CYS A 27 3.27 -9.17 13.92
C CYS A 27 4.62 -9.51 13.28
N ASN A 28 5.44 -8.48 13.02
CA ASN A 28 6.76 -8.55 12.37
C ASN A 28 6.78 -9.37 11.08
N THR A 29 5.61 -9.48 10.44
CA THR A 29 5.39 -10.26 9.22
C THR A 29 5.48 -9.32 8.02
N ARG A 30 6.20 -9.77 6.99
CA ARG A 30 6.39 -9.04 5.75
C ARG A 30 5.40 -9.56 4.71
N TYR A 31 4.59 -8.66 4.18
CA TYR A 31 3.59 -8.90 3.16
C TYR A 31 4.03 -8.19 1.89
N SER A 32 4.21 -8.94 0.81
CA SER A 32 4.39 -8.38 -0.51
C SER A 32 3.02 -8.17 -1.14
N VAL A 33 2.73 -6.93 -1.51
CA VAL A 33 1.51 -6.53 -2.18
C VAL A 33 1.86 -6.36 -3.65
N SER A 34 1.30 -7.21 -4.51
CA SER A 34 1.47 -7.08 -5.97
C SER A 34 0.74 -5.85 -6.47
N GLY A 35 1.13 -5.35 -7.65
CA GLY A 35 0.49 -4.17 -8.24
C GLY A 35 -1.04 -4.28 -8.40
N GLU A 36 -1.55 -5.46 -8.75
CA GLU A 36 -3.00 -5.70 -8.82
C GLU A 36 -3.69 -5.56 -7.46
N ASP A 37 -3.08 -6.06 -6.39
CA ASP A 37 -3.61 -5.91 -5.03
C ASP A 37 -3.53 -4.47 -4.55
N LEU A 38 -2.42 -3.77 -4.84
CA LEU A 38 -2.28 -2.33 -4.60
C LEU A 38 -3.39 -1.52 -5.28
N ALA A 39 -3.70 -1.83 -6.54
CA ALA A 39 -4.77 -1.18 -7.28
C ALA A 39 -6.13 -1.42 -6.63
N ARG A 40 -6.39 -2.64 -6.13
CA ARG A 40 -7.61 -2.94 -5.36
C ARG A 40 -7.66 -2.22 -4.02
N ILE A 41 -6.54 -2.12 -3.32
CA ILE A 41 -6.44 -1.35 -2.07
C ILE A 41 -6.69 0.13 -2.33
N LEU A 42 -6.19 0.70 -3.42
CA LEU A 42 -6.47 2.08 -3.84
C LEU A 42 -7.96 2.33 -4.14
N ASP A 43 -8.64 1.34 -4.71
CA ASP A 43 -10.08 1.37 -4.98
C ASP A 43 -10.89 1.29 -3.68
N ASP A 44 -10.48 0.42 -2.76
CA ASP A 44 -11.17 0.15 -1.49
C ASP A 44 -10.87 1.18 -0.39
N LEU A 45 -9.73 1.88 -0.44
CA LEU A 45 -9.35 2.90 0.52
C LEU A 45 -10.45 3.98 0.58
N PRO A 46 -11.22 4.12 1.67
CA PRO A 46 -12.19 5.21 1.76
C PRO A 46 -11.44 6.54 1.75
N SER A 47 -11.79 7.41 0.81
CA SER A 47 -11.31 8.79 0.80
C SER A 47 -11.86 9.54 2.03
N GLY A 48 -11.11 9.54 3.13
CA GLY A 48 -11.40 10.28 4.36
C GLY A 48 -11.35 9.36 5.59
N SER A 49 -10.62 9.69 6.64
CA SER A 49 -10.52 11.01 7.30
C SER A 49 -9.12 11.40 7.74
#